data_AF-V4W8N2-F1
#
_entry.id   AF-V4W8N2-F1
#
_cell.length_a   1.000
_cell.length_b   1.000
_cell.length_c   1.000
_cell.angle_alpha   90.00
_cell.angle_beta   90.00
_cell.angle_gamma   90.00
#
_symmetry.space_group_name_H-M   'P 1'
#
loop_
_entity.id
_entity.type
_entity.pdbx_description
1 polymer ?
#
loop_
_entity_poly.entity_id
_entity_poly.type
_entity_poly.pdbx_seq_one_letter_code
_entity_poly.pdbx_strand_id
1 'polypeptide(L)'
;MAHRRCLHVLSRHAAALLSLKTPPTLPFSTSISLKGLTPFQHRSLISSTLGPTNWSHYRHFSSNKNDDEGEDVDEGEDEDEETADESYEGEEIGDTVPDLGREYTLEEKEAEAAEIGYKVLGPLRKSDRVFKKYEPAFAVVQIGSHQFKVSNGDSIFTERLKFCEVNDKLILNKVLLLGSQHQTIIGRPMVPDAAVHAVVEEHALDAKVIIFKKKRRKNYRRTKGHRQELTKLRIVDIQGIEKRVEVATAA
;
A
#
# COMPACT_ATOMS: atom_id res chain seq x y z
N MET A 1 -33.89 33.97 -15.28
CA MET A 1 -34.95 34.20 -14.28
C MET A 1 -35.66 32.88 -14.02
N ALA A 2 -35.66 32.39 -12.78
CA ALA A 2 -36.59 31.36 -12.32
C ALA A 2 -36.77 31.55 -10.80
N HIS A 3 -38.03 31.51 -10.39
CA HIS A 3 -38.58 32.10 -9.18
C HIS A 3 -38.20 31.39 -7.89
N ARG A 4 -37.97 32.20 -6.85
CA ARG A 4 -38.04 31.84 -5.43
C ARG A 4 -39.47 31.45 -5.04
N ARG A 5 -39.60 30.46 -4.15
CA ARG A 5 -40.66 30.20 -3.11
C ARG A 5 -40.70 28.67 -2.85
N CYS A 6 -40.91 28.13 -1.65
CA CYS A 6 -41.16 28.67 -0.33
C CYS A 6 -40.72 27.62 0.70
N LEU A 7 -40.31 28.08 1.88
CA LEU A 7 -40.07 27.27 3.06
C LEU A 7 -41.41 26.78 3.62
N HIS A 8 -41.48 25.51 4.05
CA HIS A 8 -42.38 25.13 5.13
C HIS A 8 -41.65 24.21 6.12
N VAL A 9 -41.43 24.77 7.30
CA VAL A 9 -41.04 24.12 8.54
C VAL A 9 -42.26 23.44 9.12
N LEU A 10 -42.16 22.17 9.51
CA LEU A 10 -42.99 21.59 10.56
C LEU A 10 -42.17 20.64 11.44
N SER A 11 -42.45 20.78 12.73
CA SER A 11 -41.72 20.37 13.92
C SER A 11 -41.70 18.87 14.16
N ARG A 12 -40.55 18.39 14.64
CA ARG A 12 -40.34 17.06 15.20
C ARG A 12 -40.95 17.00 16.61
N HIS A 13 -41.82 16.02 16.86
CA HIS A 13 -42.09 15.55 18.22
C HIS A 13 -41.95 14.03 18.24
N ALA A 14 -40.87 13.57 18.88
CA ALA A 14 -40.76 12.20 19.39
C ALA A 14 -40.05 12.32 20.75
N ALA A 15 -40.81 12.16 21.83
CA ALA A 15 -40.29 12.06 23.18
C ALA A 15 -39.86 10.60 23.40
N ALA A 16 -38.57 10.39 23.68
CA ALA A 16 -38.06 9.13 24.21
C ALA A 16 -37.19 9.46 25.43
N LEU A 17 -37.70 9.09 26.60
CA LEU A 17 -37.05 9.24 27.89
C LEU A 17 -35.90 8.22 27.99
N LEU A 18 -34.65 8.69 27.90
CA LEU A 18 -33.45 7.91 28.24
C LEU A 18 -33.03 8.25 29.68
N SER A 19 -33.25 7.29 30.56
CA SER A 19 -32.73 7.24 31.93
C SER A 19 -31.21 7.07 31.92
N LEU A 20 -30.47 8.10 32.31
CA LEU A 20 -29.03 8.04 32.55
C LEU A 20 -28.79 7.61 34.00
N LYS A 21 -28.42 6.34 34.20
CA LYS A 21 -27.77 5.89 35.44
C LYS A 21 -26.30 6.33 35.40
N THR A 22 -25.93 7.20 36.33
CA THR A 22 -24.54 7.59 36.62
C THR A 22 -23.80 6.44 37.32
N PRO A 23 -22.50 6.23 37.06
CA PRO A 23 -21.69 5.28 37.83
C PRO A 23 -21.20 5.92 39.14
N PRO A 24 -21.10 5.17 40.25
CA PRO A 24 -20.58 5.69 41.52
C PRO A 24 -19.05 5.82 41.48
N THR A 25 -18.55 7.02 41.83
CA THR A 25 -17.14 7.29 42.11
C THR A 25 -16.76 6.77 43.49
N LEU A 26 -15.78 5.87 43.56
CA LEU A 26 -15.18 5.40 44.81
C LEU A 26 -14.21 6.46 45.39
N PRO A 27 -14.15 6.65 46.73
CA PRO A 27 -13.16 7.52 47.35
C PRO A 27 -11.86 6.74 47.59
N PHE A 28 -10.77 7.15 46.95
CA PHE A 28 -9.44 6.64 47.34
C PHE A 28 -8.76 7.63 48.28
N SER A 29 -8.52 7.12 49.49
CA SER A 29 -7.86 7.75 50.61
C SER A 29 -6.40 8.10 50.31
N THR A 30 -6.00 9.28 50.80
CA THR A 30 -4.63 9.82 50.83
C THR A 30 -3.76 9.10 51.86
N SER A 31 -2.52 8.77 51.50
CA SER A 31 -1.26 9.18 52.20
C SER A 31 -0.11 8.22 51.90
N ILE A 32 0.86 8.66 51.10
CA ILE A 32 2.23 8.14 51.19
C ILE A 32 3.18 9.34 51.23
N SER A 33 3.93 9.38 52.32
CA SER A 33 4.88 10.41 52.73
C SER A 33 6.19 10.30 51.96
N LEU A 34 6.63 11.39 51.34
CA LEU A 34 7.97 11.55 50.77
C LEU A 34 8.89 12.21 51.80
N LYS A 35 10.03 11.58 52.09
CA LYS A 35 11.13 12.17 52.87
C LYS A 35 12.38 12.34 52.00
N GLY A 36 12.85 13.59 51.93
CA GLY A 36 14.25 14.07 51.77
C GLY A 36 14.99 13.72 50.47
N LEU A 37 15.22 14.63 49.51
CA LEU A 37 16.20 15.75 49.48
C LEU A 37 17.68 15.34 49.61
N THR A 38 18.45 15.53 48.53
CA THR A 38 19.56 16.51 48.48
C THR A 38 19.75 17.00 47.03
N PRO A 39 19.96 18.31 46.78
CA PRO A 39 20.36 18.84 45.47
C PRO A 39 21.86 19.17 45.44
N PHE A 40 22.55 18.75 44.38
CA PHE A 40 23.94 19.12 44.14
C PHE A 40 23.98 20.41 43.32
N GLN A 41 24.58 21.47 43.88
CA GLN A 41 24.81 22.76 43.21
C GLN A 41 26.27 22.93 42.79
N HIS A 42 26.45 23.49 41.59
CA HIS A 42 27.43 24.51 41.13
C HIS A 42 27.63 24.30 39.61
N ARG A 43 27.77 25.30 38.72
CA ARG A 43 27.95 26.75 38.83
C ARG A 43 27.61 27.32 37.43
N SER A 44 27.01 28.48 37.39
CA SER A 44 26.79 29.33 36.20
C SER A 44 28.09 29.89 35.65
N LEU A 45 28.13 30.29 34.36
CA LEU A 45 28.59 31.60 33.88
C LEU A 45 28.13 31.90 32.41
N ILE A 46 27.31 32.96 32.27
CA ILE A 46 27.32 34.07 31.26
C ILE A 46 26.81 33.76 29.82
N SER A 47 25.61 34.26 29.44
CA SER A 47 25.24 35.47 28.63
C SER A 47 25.57 35.35 27.12
N SER A 48 24.78 35.80 26.14
CA SER A 48 23.68 36.77 26.07
C SER A 48 22.92 36.67 24.72
N THR A 49 21.65 37.11 24.74
CA THR A 49 20.92 37.90 23.70
C THR A 49 20.34 37.28 22.42
N LEU A 50 19.00 37.46 22.30
CA LEU A 50 18.13 37.72 21.12
C LEU A 50 17.91 36.52 20.18
N GLY A 51 16.72 36.05 19.79
CA GLY A 51 15.32 36.48 19.81
C GLY A 51 14.66 35.72 18.62
N PRO A 52 13.44 35.16 18.70
CA PRO A 52 12.94 34.27 17.64
C PRO A 52 12.41 35.06 16.44
N THR A 53 13.04 34.90 15.27
CA THR A 53 12.49 35.39 14.00
C THR A 53 11.33 34.50 13.57
N ASN A 54 10.15 35.10 13.66
CA ASN A 54 8.85 34.62 13.23
C ASN A 54 8.84 34.51 11.68
N TRP A 55 8.73 33.30 11.13
CA TRP A 55 8.66 33.09 9.67
C TRP A 55 7.18 33.08 9.24
N SER A 56 6.60 34.27 9.05
CA SER A 56 5.30 34.45 8.39
C SER A 56 5.52 34.73 6.90
N HIS A 57 5.38 33.71 6.05
CA HIS A 57 5.26 33.93 4.60
C HIS A 57 3.85 34.40 4.26
N TYR A 58 3.64 35.71 4.25
CA TYR A 58 2.55 36.34 3.52
C TYR A 58 2.85 36.23 2.02
N ARG A 59 1.98 35.53 1.28
CA ARG A 59 2.00 35.50 -0.19
C ARG A 59 1.51 36.85 -0.69
N HIS A 60 2.40 37.67 -1.21
CA HIS A 60 2.01 38.84 -2.01
C HIS A 60 1.58 38.38 -3.41
N PHE A 61 0.32 38.66 -3.74
CA PHE A 61 -0.23 38.55 -5.09
C PHE A 61 0.12 39.85 -5.82
N SER A 62 1.24 39.88 -6.54
CA SER A 62 1.62 41.03 -7.37
C SER A 62 0.96 40.91 -8.75
N SER A 63 -0.18 41.58 -8.90
CA SER A 63 -0.64 42.03 -10.22
C SER A 63 0.28 43.17 -10.67
N ASN A 64 1.13 42.94 -11.65
CA ASN A 64 1.72 44.05 -12.41
C ASN A 64 1.18 43.99 -13.83
N LYS A 65 0.28 44.94 -14.09
CA LYS A 65 -0.29 45.26 -15.38
C LYS A 65 0.50 46.47 -15.85
N ASN A 66 1.38 46.27 -16.83
CA ASN A 66 1.89 47.36 -17.65
C ASN A 66 1.38 47.08 -19.05
N ASP A 67 0.45 47.92 -19.46
CA ASP A 67 0.10 48.16 -20.85
C ASP A 67 1.30 48.95 -21.44
N ASP A 68 1.93 48.44 -22.48
CA ASP A 68 2.88 49.19 -23.31
C ASP A 68 2.55 48.88 -24.76
N GLU A 69 2.01 49.89 -25.45
CA GLU A 69 1.77 49.89 -26.87
C GLU A 69 3.09 50.21 -27.57
N GLY A 70 3.53 49.30 -28.43
CA GLY A 70 4.66 49.49 -29.33
C GLY A 70 4.48 48.57 -30.53
N GLU A 71 3.78 49.07 -31.55
CA GLU A 71 3.99 48.60 -32.92
C GLU A 71 5.39 49.06 -33.33
N ASP A 72 6.28 48.12 -33.66
CA ASP A 72 7.38 48.37 -34.60
C ASP A 72 7.67 47.06 -35.35
N VAL A 73 7.75 47.23 -36.66
CA VAL A 73 7.85 46.24 -37.72
C VAL A 73 9.20 45.53 -37.66
N ASP A 74 9.19 44.20 -37.65
CA ASP A 74 10.40 43.40 -37.92
C ASP A 74 10.16 42.60 -39.20
N GLU A 75 10.52 43.22 -40.34
CA GLU A 75 10.72 42.52 -41.60
C GLU A 75 12.02 41.73 -41.49
N GLY A 76 11.92 40.52 -40.94
CA GLY A 76 12.98 39.53 -41.01
C GLY A 76 13.05 38.97 -42.42
N GLU A 77 14.11 39.33 -43.14
CA GLU A 77 14.49 38.76 -44.42
C GLU A 77 14.67 37.24 -44.27
N ASP A 78 13.92 36.47 -45.07
CA ASP A 78 14.09 35.03 -45.22
C ASP A 78 15.43 34.75 -45.92
N GLU A 79 16.52 34.67 -45.16
CA GLU A 79 17.76 34.04 -45.63
C GLU A 79 17.65 32.52 -45.42
N ASP A 80 17.30 31.83 -46.50
CA ASP A 80 17.35 30.38 -46.62
C ASP A 80 18.80 29.88 -46.45
N GLU A 81 19.29 29.75 -45.22
CA GLU A 81 20.48 28.93 -44.94
C GLU A 81 20.09 27.46 -45.10
N GLU A 82 20.40 26.91 -46.28
CA GLU A 82 20.43 25.48 -46.58
C GLU A 82 21.23 24.74 -45.49
N THR A 83 20.51 24.21 -44.50
CA THR A 83 21.10 23.36 -43.47
C THR A 83 21.40 22.04 -44.15
N ALA A 84 22.68 21.78 -44.40
CA ALA A 84 23.16 20.54 -44.99
C ALA A 84 22.59 19.34 -44.23
N ASP A 85 21.91 18.46 -44.96
CA ASP A 85 21.42 17.17 -44.47
C ASP A 85 22.60 16.35 -43.93
N GLU A 86 22.88 16.47 -42.64
CA GLU A 86 23.64 15.45 -41.93
C GLU A 86 22.75 14.21 -41.90
N SER A 87 23.08 13.24 -42.75
CA SER A 87 22.54 11.89 -42.75
C SER A 87 22.76 11.28 -41.36
N TYR A 88 21.78 11.45 -40.49
CA TYR A 88 21.66 10.71 -39.25
C TYR A 88 21.43 9.26 -39.66
N GLU A 89 22.50 8.47 -39.64
CA GLU A 89 22.45 7.01 -39.63
C GLU A 89 21.68 6.62 -38.36
N GLY A 90 20.35 6.69 -38.44
CA GLY A 90 19.49 6.10 -37.45
C GLY A 90 19.77 4.62 -37.47
N GLU A 91 20.47 4.14 -36.46
CA GLU A 91 20.43 2.72 -36.12
C GLU A 91 18.97 2.31 -36.19
N GLU A 92 18.66 1.41 -37.12
CA GLU A 92 17.37 0.76 -37.21
C GLU A 92 17.13 0.11 -35.85
N ILE A 93 16.45 0.83 -34.95
CA ILE A 93 15.77 0.25 -33.82
C ILE A 93 14.67 -0.55 -34.48
N GLY A 94 15.01 -1.79 -34.83
CA GLY A 94 14.13 -2.73 -35.47
C GLY A 94 12.82 -2.69 -34.72
N ASP A 95 11.74 -2.41 -35.46
CA ASP A 95 10.38 -2.49 -34.98
C ASP A 95 10.25 -3.77 -34.17
N THR A 96 10.33 -3.63 -32.85
CA THR A 96 10.18 -4.77 -31.94
C THR A 96 8.69 -5.01 -31.95
N VAL A 97 8.25 -5.76 -32.96
CA VAL A 97 6.93 -6.37 -33.03
C VAL A 97 6.68 -6.93 -31.64
N PRO A 98 5.60 -6.55 -30.94
CA PRO A 98 5.30 -7.16 -29.66
C PRO A 98 5.26 -8.66 -29.91
N ASP A 99 6.20 -9.37 -29.28
CA ASP A 99 6.45 -10.78 -29.46
C ASP A 99 5.25 -11.55 -28.91
N LEU A 100 4.18 -11.61 -29.70
CA LEU A 100 2.93 -12.31 -29.45
C LEU A 100 3.19 -13.82 -29.59
N GLY A 101 4.11 -14.35 -28.79
CA GLY A 101 4.51 -15.74 -28.93
C GLY A 101 5.81 -16.15 -28.28
N ARG A 102 6.52 -15.30 -27.53
CA ARG A 102 7.70 -15.76 -26.79
C ARG A 102 7.29 -16.82 -25.78
N GLU A 103 7.59 -18.07 -26.10
CA GLU A 103 7.50 -19.16 -25.15
C GLU A 103 8.59 -18.96 -24.10
N TYR A 104 8.19 -18.58 -22.89
CA TYR A 104 9.12 -18.54 -21.77
C TYR A 104 9.67 -19.93 -21.53
N THR A 105 11.00 -20.03 -21.49
CA THR A 105 11.66 -21.24 -21.00
C THR A 105 11.28 -21.49 -19.54
N LEU A 106 11.34 -22.74 -19.09
CA LEU A 106 10.96 -23.07 -17.71
C LEU A 106 11.85 -22.33 -16.70
N GLU A 107 13.14 -22.17 -17.02
CA GLU A 107 14.10 -21.45 -16.18
C GLU A 107 13.76 -19.96 -16.05
N GLU A 108 13.35 -19.31 -17.15
CA GLU A 108 12.90 -17.91 -17.12
C GLU A 108 11.63 -17.76 -16.26
N LYS A 109 10.66 -18.68 -16.37
CA LYS A 109 9.43 -18.66 -15.55
C LYS A 109 9.76 -18.80 -14.06
N GLU A 110 10.65 -19.71 -13.72
CA GLU A 110 11.08 -19.93 -12.33
C GLU A 110 11.85 -18.73 -11.79
N ALA A 111 12.70 -18.10 -12.60
CA ALA A 111 13.44 -16.90 -12.22
C ALA A 111 12.52 -15.70 -11.97
N GLU A 112 11.56 -15.43 -12.87
CA GLU A 112 10.59 -14.33 -12.68
C GLU A 112 9.67 -14.59 -11.47
N ALA A 113 9.23 -15.84 -11.26
CA ALA A 113 8.47 -16.22 -10.06
C ALA A 113 9.27 -16.02 -8.77
N ALA A 114 10.55 -16.41 -8.77
CA ALA A 114 11.45 -16.24 -7.64
C ALA A 114 11.72 -14.76 -7.33
N GLU A 115 11.82 -13.92 -8.36
CA GLU A 115 11.95 -12.47 -8.21
C GLU A 115 10.73 -11.85 -7.53
N ILE A 116 9.52 -12.27 -7.88
CA ILE A 116 8.28 -11.82 -7.21
C ILE A 116 8.23 -12.38 -5.77
N GLY A 117 8.77 -13.57 -5.55
CA GLY A 117 8.99 -14.17 -4.24
C GLY A 117 8.28 -15.49 -3.99
N TYR A 118 7.87 -16.19 -5.04
CA TYR A 118 7.20 -17.48 -4.93
C TYR A 118 7.82 -18.54 -5.84
N LYS A 119 7.55 -19.81 -5.53
CA LYS A 119 7.90 -20.96 -6.33
C LYS A 119 6.65 -21.81 -6.55
N VAL A 120 6.42 -22.24 -7.78
CA VAL A 120 5.33 -23.16 -8.13
C VAL A 120 5.80 -24.59 -7.92
N LEU A 121 5.04 -25.39 -7.17
CA LEU A 121 5.33 -26.82 -6.97
C LEU A 121 4.53 -27.72 -7.93
N GLY A 122 3.40 -27.22 -8.43
CA GLY A 122 2.47 -27.92 -9.30
C GLY A 122 1.08 -28.10 -8.69
N PRO A 123 0.18 -28.83 -9.37
CA PRO A 123 -1.24 -28.83 -9.06
C PRO A 123 -1.57 -29.66 -7.81
N LEU A 124 -2.57 -29.17 -7.06
CA LEU A 124 -3.18 -29.86 -5.93
C LEU A 124 -3.95 -31.09 -6.40
N ARG A 125 -3.61 -32.27 -5.86
CA ARG A 125 -4.36 -33.50 -6.10
C ARG A 125 -5.60 -33.51 -5.21
N LYS A 126 -6.71 -34.06 -5.71
CA LYS A 126 -7.98 -34.19 -4.96
C LYS A 126 -7.85 -34.99 -3.66
N SER A 127 -6.88 -35.90 -3.58
CA SER A 127 -6.59 -36.71 -2.39
C SER A 127 -5.91 -35.92 -1.27
N ASP A 128 -5.29 -34.79 -1.58
CA ASP A 128 -4.40 -34.11 -0.65
C ASP A 128 -5.23 -33.29 0.34
N ARG A 129 -5.22 -33.69 1.62
CA ARG A 129 -5.83 -32.93 2.71
C ARG A 129 -4.86 -31.88 3.21
N VAL A 130 -4.81 -30.77 2.49
CA VAL A 130 -3.78 -29.74 2.69
C VAL A 130 -4.13 -28.78 3.84
N PHE A 131 -5.40 -28.51 4.07
CA PHE A 131 -5.84 -27.63 5.15
C PHE A 131 -5.81 -28.34 6.49
N LYS A 132 -5.05 -27.76 7.43
CA LYS A 132 -4.90 -28.24 8.80
C LYS A 132 -5.80 -27.44 9.75
N LYS A 133 -5.90 -27.88 11.00
CA LYS A 133 -6.49 -27.07 12.06
C LYS A 133 -5.62 -25.83 12.28
N TYR A 134 -6.23 -24.74 12.74
CA TYR A 134 -5.53 -23.51 13.07
C TYR A 134 -4.36 -23.76 14.02
N GLU A 135 -3.20 -23.21 13.67
CA GLU A 135 -1.97 -23.25 14.47
C GLU A 135 -1.67 -21.82 14.95
N PRO A 136 -1.27 -21.61 16.23
CA PRO A 136 -1.03 -20.28 16.79
C PRO A 136 0.33 -19.70 16.35
N ALA A 137 0.52 -19.55 15.05
CA ALA A 137 1.68 -18.93 14.42
C ALA A 137 1.25 -18.04 13.25
N PHE A 138 2.00 -16.97 13.02
CA PHE A 138 1.82 -16.07 11.90
C PHE A 138 3.15 -15.74 11.22
N ALA A 139 3.07 -15.34 9.96
CA ALA A 139 4.20 -14.86 9.18
C ALA A 139 3.86 -13.50 8.56
N VAL A 140 4.88 -12.71 8.26
CA VAL A 140 4.77 -11.56 7.35
C VAL A 140 5.48 -11.93 6.07
N VAL A 141 4.71 -12.09 4.99
CA VAL A 141 5.20 -12.45 3.66
C VAL A 141 5.18 -11.23 2.76
N GLN A 142 6.18 -11.12 1.88
CA GLN A 142 6.21 -10.12 0.83
C GLN A 142 5.97 -10.79 -0.52
N ILE A 143 4.98 -10.28 -1.27
CA ILE A 143 4.68 -10.74 -2.63
C ILE A 143 4.75 -9.50 -3.51
N GLY A 144 5.72 -9.46 -4.43
CA GLY A 144 6.04 -8.25 -5.18
C GLY A 144 6.38 -7.08 -4.24
N SER A 145 5.59 -6.00 -4.33
CA SER A 145 5.77 -4.79 -3.52
C SER A 145 4.88 -4.72 -2.28
N HIS A 146 4.02 -5.72 -2.05
CA HIS A 146 3.06 -5.72 -0.95
C HIS A 146 3.44 -6.73 0.13
N GLN A 147 3.15 -6.38 1.39
CA GLN A 147 3.39 -7.22 2.55
C GLN A 147 2.07 -7.64 3.18
N PHE A 148 1.97 -8.92 3.55
CA PHE A 148 0.77 -9.50 4.14
C PHE A 148 1.14 -10.22 5.43
N LYS A 149 0.37 -9.95 6.49
CA LYS A 149 0.37 -10.80 7.68
C LYS A 149 -0.56 -11.98 7.43
N VAL A 150 -0.05 -13.19 7.59
CA VAL A 150 -0.77 -14.43 7.29
C VAL A 150 -0.64 -15.44 8.42
N SER A 151 -1.71 -16.19 8.63
CA SER A 151 -1.80 -17.34 9.52
C SER A 151 -2.32 -18.56 8.74
N ASN A 152 -2.25 -19.74 9.36
CA ASN A 152 -2.80 -20.95 8.74
C ASN A 152 -4.30 -20.79 8.44
N GLY A 153 -4.71 -21.04 7.20
CA GLY A 153 -6.09 -20.96 6.77
C GLY A 153 -6.57 -19.56 6.41
N ASP A 154 -5.70 -18.55 6.35
CA ASP A 154 -6.09 -17.23 5.87
C ASP A 154 -6.23 -17.22 4.34
N SER A 155 -7.17 -16.41 3.82
CA SER A 155 -7.28 -16.10 2.40
C SER A 155 -6.82 -14.67 2.16
N ILE A 156 -5.89 -14.47 1.23
CA ILE A 156 -5.38 -13.15 0.86
C ILE A 156 -5.57 -12.90 -0.64
N PHE A 157 -5.83 -11.65 -1.00
CA PHE A 157 -5.82 -11.19 -2.38
C PHE A 157 -4.47 -10.55 -2.68
N THR A 158 -3.88 -10.97 -3.79
CA THR A 158 -2.58 -10.49 -4.27
C THR A 158 -2.73 -9.99 -5.69
N GLU A 159 -1.72 -9.28 -6.18
CA GLU A 159 -1.59 -8.96 -7.60
C GLU A 159 -1.67 -10.23 -8.47
N ARG A 160 -1.92 -10.07 -9.76
CA ARG A 160 -1.95 -11.22 -10.66
C ARG A 160 -0.58 -11.89 -10.70
N LEU A 161 -0.50 -13.12 -10.21
CA LEU A 161 0.68 -13.96 -10.33
C LEU A 161 0.70 -14.60 -11.72
N LYS A 162 1.84 -14.47 -12.40
CA LYS A 162 2.09 -15.13 -13.69
C LYS A 162 2.47 -16.60 -13.44
N PHE A 163 2.38 -17.46 -14.45
CA PHE A 163 2.90 -18.84 -14.40
C PHE A 163 2.33 -19.77 -13.32
N CYS A 164 1.22 -19.41 -12.67
CA CYS A 164 0.47 -20.29 -11.78
C CYS A 164 -0.96 -20.46 -12.28
N GLU A 165 -1.50 -21.65 -12.08
CA GLU A 165 -2.89 -21.99 -12.40
C GLU A 165 -3.72 -22.19 -11.14
N VAL A 166 -5.04 -22.27 -11.33
CA VAL A 166 -5.97 -22.53 -10.23
C VAL A 166 -5.73 -23.92 -9.66
N ASN A 167 -5.69 -24.02 -8.33
CA ASN A 167 -5.30 -25.20 -7.55
C ASN A 167 -3.81 -25.51 -7.53
N ASP A 168 -2.92 -24.65 -8.02
CA ASP A 168 -1.49 -24.87 -7.83
C ASP A 168 -1.05 -24.66 -6.38
N LYS A 169 -0.10 -25.48 -5.93
CA LYS A 169 0.62 -25.30 -4.68
C LYS A 169 1.81 -24.38 -4.90
N LEU A 170 1.89 -23.35 -4.07
CA LEU A 170 2.94 -22.35 -4.09
C LEU A 170 3.73 -22.39 -2.79
N ILE A 171 5.03 -22.12 -2.87
CA ILE A 171 5.87 -21.77 -1.74
C ILE A 171 6.21 -20.28 -1.85
N LEU A 172 5.87 -19.51 -0.83
CA LEU A 172 6.29 -18.11 -0.68
C LEU A 172 7.61 -18.09 0.10
N ASN A 173 8.68 -17.69 -0.58
CA ASN A 173 10.05 -17.71 -0.03
C ASN A 173 10.41 -16.38 0.65
N LYS A 174 9.78 -15.27 0.24
CA LYS A 174 10.06 -13.94 0.79
C LYS A 174 9.33 -13.72 2.10
N VAL A 175 9.85 -14.31 3.17
CA VAL A 175 9.33 -14.18 4.53
C VAL A 175 10.16 -13.17 5.32
N LEU A 176 9.53 -12.12 5.83
CA LEU A 176 10.19 -11.03 6.55
C LEU A 176 10.21 -11.27 8.07
N LEU A 177 9.16 -11.90 8.60
CA LEU A 177 8.99 -12.13 10.03
C LEU A 177 8.18 -13.40 10.27
N LEU A 178 8.55 -14.15 11.30
CA LEU A 178 7.77 -15.25 11.85
C LEU A 178 7.44 -14.95 13.31
N GLY A 179 6.21 -15.22 13.72
CA GLY A 179 5.74 -14.98 15.08
C GLY A 179 4.91 -16.13 15.61
N SER A 180 5.21 -16.54 16.83
CA SER A 180 4.50 -17.53 17.63
C SER A 180 4.26 -16.95 19.02
N GLN A 181 3.54 -17.65 19.89
CA GLN A 181 3.28 -17.20 21.26
C GLN A 181 4.56 -17.04 22.10
N HIS A 182 5.59 -17.82 21.79
CA HIS A 182 6.82 -17.90 22.60
C HIS A 182 8.03 -17.23 21.94
N GLN A 183 8.00 -17.05 20.63
CA GLN A 183 9.14 -16.60 19.84
C GLN A 183 8.69 -15.68 18.73
N THR A 184 9.50 -14.66 18.45
CA THR A 184 9.39 -13.82 17.25
C THR A 184 10.75 -13.80 16.56
N ILE A 185 10.79 -14.19 15.30
CA ILE A 185 11.99 -14.21 14.48
C ILE A 185 11.84 -13.09 13.45
N ILE A 186 12.77 -12.13 13.49
CA ILE A 186 12.76 -10.95 12.62
C ILE A 186 13.86 -11.11 11.58
N GLY A 187 13.50 -11.06 10.30
CA GLY A 187 14.43 -11.18 9.17
C GLY A 187 15.30 -9.94 8.96
N ARG A 188 16.46 -10.13 8.32
CA ARG A 188 17.38 -9.06 7.92
C ARG A 188 18.04 -9.38 6.57
N PRO A 189 17.42 -9.04 5.42
CA PRO A 189 16.06 -8.52 5.24
C PRO A 189 14.97 -9.61 5.34
N MET A 190 15.32 -10.87 5.08
CA MET A 190 14.41 -12.02 5.10
C MET A 190 14.84 -13.02 6.18
N VAL A 191 13.95 -13.92 6.58
CA VAL A 191 14.27 -15.03 7.50
C VAL A 191 14.82 -16.19 6.67
N PRO A 192 16.03 -16.70 6.95
CA PRO A 192 16.57 -17.86 6.24
C PRO A 192 15.74 -19.11 6.53
N ASP A 193 15.62 -20.00 5.54
CA ASP A 193 14.93 -21.29 5.61
C ASP A 193 13.43 -21.24 6.02
N ALA A 194 12.85 -20.04 6.05
CA ALA A 194 11.43 -19.85 6.25
C ALA A 194 10.67 -20.03 4.93
N ALA A 195 9.57 -20.78 4.98
CA ALA A 195 8.72 -21.01 3.83
C ALA A 195 7.25 -20.98 4.24
N VAL A 196 6.42 -20.28 3.46
CA VAL A 196 4.97 -20.30 3.64
C VAL A 196 4.33 -21.03 2.48
N HIS A 197 3.65 -22.13 2.77
CA HIS A 197 2.92 -22.91 1.77
C HIS A 197 1.55 -22.29 1.55
N ALA A 198 1.18 -22.14 0.29
CA ALA A 198 -0.11 -21.58 -0.12
C ALA A 198 -0.68 -22.36 -1.31
N VAL A 199 -1.98 -22.21 -1.54
CA VAL A 199 -2.67 -22.74 -2.71
C VAL A 199 -3.40 -21.61 -3.42
N VAL A 200 -3.37 -21.62 -4.75
CA VAL A 200 -4.17 -20.71 -5.58
C VAL A 200 -5.62 -21.18 -5.57
N GLU A 201 -6.53 -20.42 -4.97
CA GLU A 201 -7.96 -20.74 -4.99
C GLU A 201 -8.64 -20.32 -6.29
N GLU A 202 -8.37 -19.09 -6.74
CA GLU A 202 -8.97 -18.53 -7.94
C GLU A 202 -8.18 -17.32 -8.46
N HIS A 203 -8.37 -17.04 -9.74
CA HIS A 203 -8.02 -15.75 -10.33
C HIS A 203 -9.30 -14.94 -10.51
N ALA A 204 -9.36 -13.79 -9.85
CA ALA A 204 -10.54 -12.96 -9.76
C ALA A 204 -10.30 -11.60 -10.43
N LEU A 205 -11.39 -10.95 -10.87
CA LEU A 205 -11.39 -9.55 -11.25
C LEU A 205 -11.89 -8.72 -10.08
N ASP A 206 -11.17 -7.67 -9.75
CA ASP A 206 -11.57 -6.71 -8.75
C ASP A 206 -12.84 -5.94 -9.18
N ALA A 207 -13.44 -5.25 -8.21
CA ALA A 207 -14.54 -4.34 -8.44
C ALA A 207 -14.20 -3.32 -9.53
N LYS A 208 -15.20 -2.94 -10.34
CA LYS A 208 -14.99 -1.95 -11.41
C LYS A 208 -14.69 -0.60 -10.80
N VAL A 209 -13.48 -0.09 -11.02
CA VAL A 209 -13.11 1.28 -10.71
C VAL A 209 -13.49 2.18 -11.89
N ILE A 210 -14.29 3.22 -11.65
CA ILE A 210 -14.71 4.15 -12.70
C ILE A 210 -13.76 5.34 -12.71
N ILE A 211 -12.99 5.47 -13.79
CA ILE A 211 -12.11 6.60 -14.06
C ILE A 211 -12.92 7.65 -14.84
N PHE A 212 -13.34 8.70 -14.16
CA PHE A 212 -14.04 9.82 -14.76
C PHE A 212 -13.14 11.05 -14.89
N LYS A 213 -12.90 11.49 -16.13
CA LYS A 213 -12.12 12.69 -16.45
C LYS A 213 -13.05 13.77 -16.99
N LYS A 214 -13.02 14.97 -16.41
CA LYS A 214 -13.82 16.12 -16.88
C LYS A 214 -13.01 17.42 -16.81
N LYS A 215 -13.06 18.24 -17.86
CA LYS A 215 -12.51 19.60 -17.86
C LYS A 215 -13.66 20.62 -17.93
N ARG A 216 -13.65 21.60 -17.03
CA ARG A 216 -14.69 22.63 -16.92
C ARG A 216 -14.70 23.52 -18.16
N ARG A 217 -15.88 23.84 -18.72
CA ARG A 217 -16.09 24.70 -19.91
C ARG A 217 -15.37 24.28 -21.19
N LYS A 218 -14.78 23.07 -21.24
CA LYS A 218 -14.07 22.56 -22.44
C LYS A 218 -14.82 21.45 -23.16
N ASN A 219 -16.10 21.24 -22.85
CA ASN A 219 -16.95 20.12 -23.31
C ASN A 219 -16.24 18.74 -23.27
N TYR A 220 -15.24 18.59 -22.40
CA TYR A 220 -14.45 17.38 -22.30
C TYR A 220 -14.92 16.60 -21.07
N ARG A 221 -15.49 15.43 -21.34
CA ARG A 221 -15.88 14.41 -20.36
C ARG A 221 -15.56 13.03 -20.94
N ARG A 222 -14.86 12.19 -20.18
CA ARG A 222 -14.53 10.80 -20.54
C ARG A 222 -14.76 9.93 -19.32
N THR A 223 -15.44 8.81 -19.51
CA THR A 223 -15.66 7.79 -18.47
C THR A 223 -15.06 6.50 -18.98
N LYS A 224 -14.10 5.92 -18.24
CA LYS A 224 -13.51 4.61 -18.54
C LYS A 224 -13.63 3.73 -17.30
N GLY A 225 -13.97 2.46 -17.48
CA GLY A 225 -13.87 1.47 -16.41
C GLY A 225 -12.49 0.81 -16.40
N HIS A 226 -11.98 0.52 -15.21
CA HIS A 226 -10.83 -0.36 -14.99
C HIS A 226 -11.23 -1.50 -14.05
N ARG A 227 -10.72 -2.70 -14.30
CA ARG A 227 -10.82 -3.85 -13.39
C ARG A 227 -9.45 -4.47 -13.31
N GLN A 228 -8.93 -4.59 -12.09
CA GLN A 228 -7.64 -5.20 -11.86
C GLN A 228 -7.80 -6.71 -11.73
N GLU A 229 -6.91 -7.49 -12.34
CA GLU A 229 -6.83 -8.92 -12.09
C GLU A 229 -6.06 -9.19 -10.79
N LEU A 230 -6.61 -10.09 -9.98
CA LEU A 230 -6.08 -10.47 -8.68
C LEU A 230 -5.99 -11.99 -8.61
N THR A 231 -5.08 -12.47 -7.76
CA THR A 231 -4.98 -13.90 -7.41
C THR A 231 -5.34 -14.07 -5.95
N LYS A 232 -6.29 -14.95 -5.68
CA LYS A 232 -6.67 -15.30 -4.31
C LYS A 232 -5.86 -16.51 -3.87
N LEU A 233 -5.06 -16.30 -2.84
CA LEU A 233 -4.24 -17.34 -2.23
C LEU A 233 -4.86 -17.77 -0.90
N ARG A 234 -4.82 -19.07 -0.64
CA ARG A 234 -5.16 -19.65 0.65
C ARG A 234 -3.89 -20.18 1.30
N ILE A 235 -3.63 -19.72 2.51
CA ILE A 235 -2.44 -20.10 3.26
C ILE A 235 -2.67 -21.45 3.93
N VAL A 236 -1.70 -22.34 3.75
CA VAL A 236 -1.78 -23.74 4.13
C VAL A 236 -0.95 -24.04 5.36
N ASP A 237 0.30 -23.60 5.35
CA ASP A 237 1.26 -23.95 6.38
C ASP A 237 2.37 -22.90 6.44
N ILE A 238 2.90 -22.68 7.64
CA ILE A 238 4.02 -21.80 7.93
C ILE A 238 5.15 -22.66 8.47
N GLN A 239 6.30 -22.66 7.82
CA GLN A 239 7.49 -23.42 8.22
C GLN A 239 8.59 -22.48 8.74
N GLY A 240 9.47 -23.01 9.59
CA GLY A 240 10.61 -22.26 10.16
C GLY A 240 10.36 -21.64 11.54
N ILE A 241 9.27 -22.00 12.23
CA ILE A 241 9.01 -21.57 13.61
C ILE A 241 8.50 -22.72 14.47
N GLU A 242 8.86 -22.69 15.76
CA GLU A 242 8.35 -23.63 16.75
C GLU A 242 6.86 -23.39 17.01
N LYS A 243 6.07 -24.44 16.75
CA LYS A 243 4.62 -24.44 16.96
C LYS A 243 4.31 -25.20 18.23
N ARG A 244 3.42 -24.66 19.06
CA ARG A 244 2.93 -25.39 20.23
C ARG A 244 2.09 -26.56 19.75
N VAL A 245 2.59 -27.77 19.91
CA VAL A 245 1.78 -28.98 19.76
C VAL A 245 0.93 -29.10 21.02
N GLU A 246 -0.38 -28.97 20.89
CA GLU A 246 -1.28 -29.47 21.92
C GLU A 246 -1.07 -30.99 21.96
N VAL A 247 -0.23 -31.45 22.90
CA VAL A 247 -0.11 -32.88 23.18
C VAL A 247 -1.50 -33.31 23.59
N ALA A 248 -2.16 -34.10 22.74
CA ALA A 248 -3.39 -34.77 23.11
C ALA A 248 -3.05 -35.63 24.33
N THR A 249 -3.39 -35.15 25.52
CA THR A 249 -3.33 -35.94 26.74
C THR A 249 -4.31 -37.08 26.55
N ALA A 250 -3.79 -38.22 26.09
CA ALA A 250 -4.50 -39.48 26.10
C ALA A 250 -4.76 -39.81 27.57
N ALA A 251 -6.00 -39.57 28.00
CA ALA A 251 -6.53 -40.01 29.28
C ALA A 251 -7.00 -41.46 29.16
#